data_AF-A0AA37V7L1-F1
#
_entry.id   AF-A0AA37V7L1-F1
#
_cell.length_a   1.000
_cell.length_b   1.000
_cell.length_c   1.000
_cell.angle_alpha   90.00
_cell.angle_beta   90.00
_cell.angle_gamma   90.00
#
_symmetry.space_group_name_H-M   'P 1'
#
loop_
_entity.id
_entity.type
_entity.pdbx_description
1 polymer ?
#
loop_
_entity_poly.entity_id
_entity_poly.type
_entity_poly.pdbx_seq_one_letter_code
_entity_poly.pdbx_strand_id
1 'polypeptide(L)'
;MLRAFFVVYGPRVGIMEALGQFLRKGFPQAVRGAVWHLVLAAATIAAGIVVGIVLVESNEAWFSAVVPEGLAGGRGPASTAADLRDKEIFAPWPGFIDSFVVSANALFRHNATIGIMIFGLGIAGGVPTLLLLGYQGLVIGAFLALHSERGLLLDFIGWISIHGVTEIGSLVVCGAGGLVIAEKILFPGRYARLANLARHGTLAAALAGGAVLMLFVAGIIEGGLRQLVGSTPARLAIGFLTGAFWMAYFLSNRESTGHGPAT
;
A
#
# COMPACT_ATOMS: atom_id res chain seq x y z
N MET A 1 -40.43 10.92 -6.26
CA MET A 1 -39.79 10.08 -7.30
C MET A 1 -38.51 9.36 -6.83
N LEU A 2 -37.68 9.93 -5.95
CA LEU A 2 -36.45 9.27 -5.43
C LEU A 2 -36.70 7.93 -4.69
N ARG A 3 -37.81 7.79 -3.96
CA ARG A 3 -38.17 6.52 -3.28
C ARG A 3 -38.58 5.40 -4.24
N ALA A 4 -39.12 5.73 -5.42
CA ALA A 4 -39.55 4.73 -6.40
C ALA A 4 -38.37 4.18 -7.23
N PHE A 5 -37.33 4.98 -7.45
CA PHE A 5 -36.14 4.57 -8.20
C PHE A 5 -35.32 3.50 -7.46
N PHE A 6 -35.18 3.64 -6.14
CA PHE A 6 -34.49 2.66 -5.28
C PHE A 6 -35.22 1.31 -5.18
N VAL A 7 -36.54 1.28 -5.36
CA VAL A 7 -37.34 0.05 -5.28
C VAL A 7 -37.26 -0.77 -6.57
N VAL A 8 -37.02 -0.12 -7.73
CA VAL A 8 -36.96 -0.80 -9.03
C VAL A 8 -35.52 -1.14 -9.45
N TYR A 9 -34.54 -0.32 -9.04
CA TYR A 9 -33.12 -0.47 -9.40
C TYR A 9 -32.17 -0.68 -8.20
N GLY A 10 -32.72 -0.89 -7.00
CA GLY A 10 -31.92 -1.21 -5.82
C GLY A 10 -31.18 -2.55 -6.00
N PRO A 11 -29.92 -2.67 -5.54
CA PRO A 11 -29.20 -3.94 -5.56
C PRO A 11 -30.05 -5.01 -4.88
N ARG A 12 -30.29 -6.14 -5.56
CA ARG A 12 -31.07 -7.28 -5.02
C ARG A 12 -30.33 -8.08 -3.93
N VAL A 13 -29.23 -7.54 -3.41
CA VAL A 13 -28.31 -8.17 -2.45
C VAL A 13 -28.00 -7.18 -1.34
N GLY A 14 -27.93 -7.67 -0.09
CA GLY A 14 -27.63 -6.83 1.06
C GLY A 14 -26.21 -6.28 1.03
N ILE A 15 -25.95 -5.14 1.67
CA ILE A 15 -24.61 -4.51 1.72
C ILE A 15 -23.54 -5.48 2.25
N MET A 16 -23.86 -6.26 3.28
CA MET A 16 -22.95 -7.26 3.85
C MET A 16 -22.67 -8.41 2.89
N GLU A 17 -23.67 -8.81 2.11
CA GLU A 17 -23.51 -9.83 1.09
C GLU A 17 -22.64 -9.32 -0.06
N ALA A 18 -22.87 -8.09 -0.52
CA ALA A 18 -22.04 -7.45 -1.55
C ALA A 18 -20.58 -7.29 -1.10
N LEU A 19 -20.35 -6.85 0.14
CA LEU A 19 -19.01 -6.76 0.72
C LEU A 19 -18.36 -8.15 0.83
N GLY A 20 -19.10 -9.16 1.27
CA GLY A 20 -18.63 -10.55 1.33
C GLY A 20 -18.26 -11.11 -0.04
N GLN A 21 -19.07 -10.84 -1.07
CA GLN A 21 -18.77 -11.24 -2.45
C GLN A 21 -17.56 -10.50 -3.01
N PHE A 22 -17.45 -9.20 -2.75
CA PHE A 22 -16.29 -8.39 -3.12
C PHE A 22 -15.01 -8.94 -2.48
N LEU A 23 -15.01 -9.17 -1.16
CA LEU A 23 -13.85 -9.69 -0.46
C LEU A 23 -13.50 -11.12 -0.86
N ARG A 24 -14.46 -11.99 -1.15
CA ARG A 24 -14.15 -13.39 -1.52
C ARG A 24 -13.69 -13.55 -2.96
N LYS A 25 -14.28 -12.78 -3.89
CA LYS A 25 -14.05 -12.96 -5.33
C LYS A 25 -13.62 -11.67 -6.01
N GLY A 26 -14.34 -10.57 -5.80
CA GLY A 26 -14.15 -9.31 -6.53
C GLY A 26 -12.74 -8.74 -6.40
N PHE A 27 -12.22 -8.59 -5.18
CA PHE A 27 -10.92 -7.98 -4.95
C PHE A 27 -9.74 -8.87 -5.43
N PRO A 28 -9.69 -10.19 -5.11
CA PRO A 28 -8.66 -11.06 -5.68
C PRO A 28 -8.69 -11.11 -7.21
N GLN A 29 -9.88 -11.13 -7.82
CA GLN A 29 -10.01 -11.08 -9.29
C GLN A 29 -9.51 -9.75 -9.86
N ALA A 30 -9.79 -8.62 -9.21
CA ALA A 30 -9.32 -7.31 -9.63
C ALA A 30 -7.79 -7.22 -9.61
N VAL A 31 -7.14 -7.69 -8.54
CA VAL A 31 -5.68 -7.75 -8.42
C VAL A 31 -5.09 -8.60 -9.55
N ARG A 32 -5.63 -9.79 -9.80
CA ARG A 32 -5.18 -10.65 -10.91
C ARG A 32 -5.44 -10.04 -12.30
N GLY A 33 -6.48 -9.24 -12.45
CA GLY A 33 -6.79 -8.52 -13.69
C GLY A 33 -5.81 -7.38 -14.00
N ALA A 34 -5.01 -6.94 -13.03
CA ALA A 34 -4.12 -5.78 -13.13
C ALA A 34 -2.64 -6.12 -12.93
N VAL A 35 -2.22 -7.38 -13.16
CA VAL A 35 -0.85 -7.87 -12.88
C VAL A 35 0.26 -6.99 -13.45
N TRP A 36 0.14 -6.50 -14.69
CA TRP A 36 1.17 -5.65 -15.29
C TRP A 36 1.26 -4.27 -14.63
N HIS A 37 0.11 -3.72 -14.25
CA HIS A 37 0.05 -2.45 -13.50
C HIS A 37 0.64 -2.62 -12.09
N LEU A 38 0.40 -3.76 -11.44
CA LEU A 38 0.98 -4.10 -10.15
C LEU A 38 2.49 -4.28 -10.25
N VAL A 39 2.99 -4.98 -11.27
CA VAL A 39 4.43 -5.15 -11.51
C VAL A 39 5.10 -3.80 -11.74
N LEU A 40 4.50 -2.93 -12.57
CA LEU A 40 5.04 -1.60 -12.81
C LEU A 40 5.05 -0.74 -11.53
N ALA A 41 3.97 -0.75 -10.76
CA ALA A 41 3.89 -0.01 -9.50
C ALA A 41 4.92 -0.54 -8.48
N ALA A 42 5.05 -1.86 -8.32
CA ALA A 42 6.02 -2.49 -7.44
C ALA A 42 7.47 -2.20 -7.87
N ALA A 43 7.76 -2.29 -9.17
CA ALA A 43 9.07 -1.96 -9.72
C ALA A 43 9.43 -0.49 -9.48
N THR A 44 8.44 0.41 -9.53
CA THR A 44 8.63 1.84 -9.27
C THR A 44 8.99 2.11 -7.80
N ILE A 45 8.29 1.47 -6.86
CA ILE A 45 8.67 1.54 -5.44
C ILE A 45 10.07 0.95 -5.22
N ALA A 46 10.37 -0.21 -5.81
CA ALA A 46 11.66 -0.86 -5.67
C ALA A 46 12.80 0.01 -6.23
N ALA A 47 12.60 0.64 -7.38
CA ALA A 47 13.55 1.61 -7.94
C ALA A 47 13.75 2.81 -7.01
N GLY A 48 12.65 3.34 -6.44
CA GLY A 48 12.71 4.38 -5.42
C GLY A 48 13.58 3.96 -4.23
N ILE A 49 13.34 2.76 -3.67
CA ILE A 49 14.13 2.22 -2.54
C ILE A 49 15.62 2.20 -2.87
N VAL A 50 15.99 1.66 -4.04
CA VAL A 50 17.40 1.61 -4.47
C VAL A 50 17.99 3.01 -4.58
N VAL A 51 17.27 3.95 -5.19
CA VAL A 51 17.74 5.35 -5.31
C VAL A 51 17.90 5.98 -3.93
N GLY A 52 16.95 5.78 -3.02
CA GLY A 52 17.03 6.31 -1.65
C GLY A 52 18.22 5.77 -0.88
N ILE A 53 18.50 4.47 -0.99
CA ILE A 53 19.68 3.84 -0.38
C ILE A 53 20.96 4.45 -0.95
N VAL A 54 21.12 4.45 -2.26
CA VAL A 54 22.34 4.95 -2.94
C VAL A 54 22.60 6.41 -2.61
N LEU A 55 21.55 7.26 -2.57
CA LEU A 55 21.69 8.67 -2.24
C LEU A 55 22.21 8.86 -0.82
N VAL A 56 21.57 8.23 0.18
CA VAL A 56 21.94 8.41 1.59
C VAL A 56 23.30 7.79 1.90
N GLU A 57 23.60 6.60 1.39
CA GLU A 57 24.92 5.97 1.57
C GLU A 57 26.05 6.79 0.93
N SER A 58 25.77 7.54 -0.14
CA SER A 58 26.77 8.42 -0.78
C SER A 58 27.07 9.68 0.03
N ASN A 59 26.06 10.21 0.73
CA ASN A 59 26.17 11.36 1.61
C ASN A 59 24.92 11.44 2.50
N GLU A 60 25.10 11.21 3.80
CA GLU A 60 24.00 11.19 4.78
C GLU A 60 23.14 12.48 4.76
N ALA A 61 23.69 13.62 4.33
CA ALA A 61 22.94 14.87 4.22
C ALA A 61 21.73 14.78 3.25
N TRP A 62 21.75 13.82 2.31
CA TRP A 62 20.59 13.56 1.45
C TRP A 62 19.37 13.10 2.23
N PHE A 63 19.53 12.48 3.39
CA PHE A 63 18.40 12.05 4.22
C PHE A 63 17.46 13.21 4.53
N SER A 64 18.00 14.36 4.98
CA SER A 64 17.20 15.54 5.34
C SER A 64 16.60 16.26 4.14
N ALA A 65 17.18 16.09 2.94
CA ALA A 65 16.61 16.63 1.70
C ALA A 65 15.46 15.76 1.16
N VAL A 66 15.52 14.47 1.43
CA VAL A 66 14.60 13.45 0.92
C VAL A 66 13.42 13.22 1.86
N VAL A 67 13.67 13.18 3.17
CA VAL A 67 12.67 12.86 4.18
C VAL A 67 12.21 14.16 4.86
N PRO A 68 10.94 14.56 4.69
CA PRO A 68 10.40 15.75 5.33
C PRO A 68 10.45 15.63 6.85
N GLU A 69 10.70 16.73 7.57
CA GLU A 69 10.87 16.74 9.03
C GLU A 69 9.72 16.06 9.79
N GLY A 70 8.47 16.29 9.35
CA GLY A 70 7.28 15.68 9.95
C GLY A 70 7.26 14.15 9.85
N LEU A 71 7.86 13.58 8.80
CA LEU A 71 7.99 12.14 8.60
C LEU A 71 9.26 11.58 9.25
N ALA A 72 10.34 12.37 9.25
CA ALA A 72 11.59 12.06 9.91
C ALA A 72 11.39 11.86 11.41
N GLY A 73 10.51 12.63 12.06
CA GLY A 73 10.16 12.42 13.47
C GLY A 73 11.37 12.52 14.40
N GLY A 74 12.30 13.44 14.09
CA GLY A 74 13.56 13.62 14.82
C GLY A 74 14.68 12.66 14.43
N ARG A 75 14.45 11.72 13.50
CA ARG A 75 15.47 10.82 12.96
C ARG A 75 16.25 11.49 11.84
N GLY A 76 17.53 11.20 11.73
CA GLY A 76 18.37 11.69 10.64
C GLY A 76 19.85 11.40 10.88
N PRO A 77 20.75 12.07 10.13
CA PRO A 77 22.19 11.83 10.21
C PRO A 77 22.75 11.98 11.63
N ALA A 78 22.20 12.89 12.43
CA ALA A 78 22.62 13.09 13.81
C ALA A 78 22.16 11.99 14.80
N SER A 79 21.31 11.06 14.38
CA SER A 79 20.80 9.99 15.25
C SER A 79 21.88 8.92 15.50
N THR A 80 22.11 8.63 16.78
CA THR A 80 23.00 7.54 17.18
C THR A 80 22.31 6.18 17.07
N ALA A 81 23.08 5.09 17.01
CA ALA A 81 22.51 3.74 17.03
C ALA A 81 21.67 3.48 18.30
N ALA A 82 22.08 4.00 19.45
CA ALA A 82 21.30 3.88 20.69
C ALA A 82 19.97 4.63 20.60
N ASP A 83 19.96 5.83 20.02
CA ASP A 83 18.72 6.61 19.84
C ASP A 83 17.71 5.86 18.96
N LEU A 84 18.14 5.36 17.79
CA LEU A 84 17.26 4.63 16.86
C LEU A 84 16.78 3.31 17.47
N ARG A 85 17.66 2.61 18.20
CA ARG A 85 17.30 1.35 18.85
C ARG A 85 16.27 1.55 19.96
N ASP A 86 16.55 2.46 20.90
CA ASP A 86 15.81 2.54 22.16
C ASP A 86 14.59 3.48 22.09
N LYS A 87 14.61 4.48 21.19
CA LYS A 87 13.53 5.48 21.07
C LYS A 87 12.61 5.24 19.88
N GLU A 88 13.00 4.41 18.91
CA GLU A 88 12.20 4.08 17.73
C GLU A 88 11.88 2.58 17.63
N ILE A 89 12.89 1.72 17.49
CA ILE A 89 12.66 0.32 17.13
C ILE A 89 12.10 -0.47 18.33
N PHE A 90 12.66 -0.26 19.51
CA PHE A 90 12.29 -0.91 20.77
C PHE A 90 11.77 0.09 21.79
N ALA A 91 11.16 1.18 21.31
CA ALA A 91 10.52 2.17 22.15
C ALA A 91 9.55 1.51 23.14
N PRO A 92 9.53 1.95 24.42
CA PRO A 92 8.54 1.48 25.38
C PRO A 92 7.12 1.69 24.87
N TRP A 93 6.24 0.73 25.14
CA TRP A 93 4.84 0.84 24.74
C TRP A 93 4.20 2.08 25.38
N PRO A 94 3.69 3.05 24.59
CA PRO A 94 3.13 4.28 25.13
C PRO A 94 1.73 4.08 25.73
N GLY A 95 1.19 2.86 25.70
CA GLY A 95 -0.16 2.55 26.17
C GLY A 95 -1.19 2.50 25.04
N PHE A 96 -2.39 2.00 25.38
CA PHE A 96 -3.42 1.68 24.39
C PHE A 96 -3.92 2.91 23.62
N ILE A 97 -4.20 4.01 24.33
CA ILE A 97 -4.72 5.24 23.74
C ILE A 97 -3.73 5.82 22.74
N ASP A 98 -2.47 6.00 23.13
CA ASP A 98 -1.46 6.58 22.25
C ASP A 98 -1.12 5.67 21.06
N SER A 99 -1.15 4.35 21.25
CA SER A 99 -0.85 3.38 20.19
C SER A 99 -1.96 3.28 19.14
N PHE A 100 -3.22 3.10 19.56
CA PHE A 100 -4.33 2.83 18.65
C PHE A 100 -5.14 4.08 18.28
N VAL A 101 -5.41 4.96 19.24
CA VAL A 101 -6.29 6.13 19.00
C VAL A 101 -5.50 7.27 18.35
N VAL A 102 -4.27 7.50 18.80
CA VAL A 102 -3.44 8.59 18.30
C VAL A 102 -2.60 8.13 17.11
N SER A 103 -1.70 7.16 17.32
CA SER A 103 -0.69 6.79 16.32
C SER A 103 -1.30 6.04 15.12
N ALA A 104 -1.98 4.92 15.34
CA ALA A 104 -2.55 4.12 14.25
C ALA A 104 -3.57 4.90 13.40
N ASN A 105 -4.41 5.73 14.02
CA ASN A 105 -5.35 6.58 13.28
C ASN A 105 -4.65 7.69 12.49
N ALA A 106 -3.60 8.31 13.03
CA ALA A 106 -2.80 9.30 12.28
C ALA A 106 -2.12 8.66 11.07
N LEU A 107 -1.49 7.50 11.27
CA LEU A 107 -0.75 6.77 10.23
C LEU A 107 -1.69 6.20 9.17
N PHE A 108 -2.80 5.58 9.57
CA PHE A 108 -3.83 5.14 8.64
C PHE A 108 -4.35 6.29 7.77
N ARG A 109 -4.69 7.45 8.37
CA ARG A 109 -5.16 8.62 7.60
C ARG A 109 -4.09 9.12 6.64
N HIS A 110 -2.84 9.22 7.09
CA HIS A 110 -1.73 9.64 6.26
C HIS A 110 -1.55 8.73 5.05
N ASN A 111 -1.46 7.42 5.27
CA ASN A 111 -1.24 6.43 4.22
C ASN A 111 -2.47 6.25 3.32
N ALA A 112 -3.68 6.41 3.85
CA ALA A 112 -4.90 6.46 3.05
C ALA A 112 -4.95 7.69 2.14
N THR A 113 -4.56 8.87 2.63
CA THR A 113 -4.46 10.08 1.81
C THR A 113 -3.44 9.88 0.69
N ILE A 114 -2.26 9.35 0.99
CA ILE A 114 -1.24 9.05 -0.02
C ILE A 114 -1.76 8.02 -1.03
N GLY A 115 -2.38 6.93 -0.57
CA GLY A 115 -2.96 5.90 -1.44
C GLY A 115 -4.03 6.44 -2.39
N ILE A 116 -4.93 7.29 -1.88
CA ILE A 116 -5.98 7.95 -2.68
C ILE A 116 -5.35 8.91 -3.69
N MET A 117 -4.31 9.66 -3.30
CA MET A 117 -3.58 10.53 -4.22
C MET A 117 -2.90 9.73 -5.33
N ILE A 118 -2.15 8.67 -4.98
CA ILE A 118 -1.50 7.77 -5.94
C ILE A 118 -2.52 7.25 -6.96
N PHE A 119 -3.68 6.79 -6.49
CA PHE A 119 -4.76 6.33 -7.33
C PHE A 119 -5.34 7.45 -8.22
N GLY A 120 -5.72 8.58 -7.63
CA GLY A 120 -6.39 9.68 -8.33
C GLY A 120 -5.51 10.38 -9.36
N LEU A 121 -4.21 10.47 -9.09
CA LEU A 121 -3.20 11.01 -10.01
C LEU A 121 -3.10 10.22 -11.33
N GLY A 122 -3.68 9.02 -11.39
CA GLY A 122 -3.80 8.22 -12.61
C GLY A 122 -4.52 8.96 -13.75
N ILE A 123 -5.45 9.87 -13.42
CA ILE A 123 -6.17 10.70 -14.39
C ILE A 123 -5.22 11.56 -15.24
N ALA A 124 -4.07 11.95 -14.68
CA ALA A 124 -3.02 12.70 -15.37
C ALA A 124 -2.06 11.81 -16.17
N GLY A 125 -2.56 10.71 -16.73
CA GLY A 125 -1.78 9.80 -17.58
C GLY A 125 -0.79 8.92 -16.82
N GLY A 126 -0.93 8.76 -15.50
CA GLY A 126 -0.16 7.82 -14.68
C GLY A 126 1.26 8.27 -14.32
N VAL A 127 1.81 9.31 -14.95
CA VAL A 127 3.14 9.84 -14.62
C VAL A 127 3.21 10.31 -13.16
N PRO A 128 2.28 11.13 -12.64
CA PRO A 128 2.36 11.57 -11.25
C PRO A 128 2.11 10.44 -10.25
N THR A 129 1.32 9.41 -10.62
CA THR A 129 1.19 8.16 -9.85
C THR A 129 2.54 7.48 -9.67
N LEU A 130 3.31 7.32 -10.75
CA LEU A 130 4.63 6.70 -10.70
C LEU A 130 5.64 7.54 -9.92
N LEU A 131 5.63 8.86 -10.10
CA LEU A 131 6.51 9.76 -9.34
C LEU A 131 6.25 9.67 -7.84
N LEU A 132 4.97 9.66 -7.43
CA LEU A 132 4.61 9.55 -6.02
C LEU A 132 4.95 8.17 -5.45
N LEU A 133 4.70 7.07 -6.19
CA LEU A 133 5.16 5.73 -5.78
C LEU A 133 6.69 5.66 -5.62
N GLY A 134 7.42 6.23 -6.58
CA GLY A 134 8.88 6.30 -6.54
C GLY A 134 9.37 7.07 -5.32
N TYR A 135 8.71 8.18 -4.99
CA TYR A 135 8.99 8.94 -3.78
C TYR A 135 8.73 8.15 -2.49
N GLN A 136 7.63 7.39 -2.40
CA GLN A 136 7.39 6.50 -1.26
C GLN A 136 8.51 5.47 -1.10
N GLY A 137 8.94 4.86 -2.21
CA GLY A 137 10.09 3.95 -2.21
C GLY A 137 11.39 4.64 -1.77
N LEU A 138 11.64 5.83 -2.29
CA LEU A 138 12.83 6.64 -2.01
C LEU A 138 12.95 7.01 -0.53
N VAL A 139 11.83 7.35 0.13
CA VAL A 139 11.79 7.56 1.59
C VAL A 139 12.12 6.28 2.35
N ILE A 140 11.54 5.13 1.96
CA ILE A 140 11.85 3.84 2.59
C ILE A 140 13.34 3.51 2.44
N GLY A 141 13.91 3.74 1.26
CA GLY A 141 15.33 3.56 0.97
C GLY A 141 16.23 4.42 1.86
N ALA A 142 15.86 5.69 2.06
CA ALA A 142 16.59 6.59 2.94
C ALA A 142 16.65 6.10 4.39
N PHE A 143 15.53 5.58 4.92
CA PHE A 143 15.51 4.99 6.25
C PHE A 143 16.29 3.68 6.34
N LEU A 144 16.25 2.83 5.30
CA LEU A 144 17.05 1.60 5.25
C LEU A 144 18.55 1.91 5.33
N ALA A 145 19.04 2.88 4.54
CA ALA A 145 20.43 3.31 4.57
C ALA A 145 20.82 3.87 5.94
N LEU A 146 20.02 4.79 6.49
CA LEU A 146 20.27 5.37 7.82
C LEU A 146 20.46 4.28 8.88
N HIS A 147 19.57 3.27 8.91
CA HIS A 147 19.68 2.18 9.88
C HIS A 147 20.81 1.20 9.56
N SER A 148 21.14 1.00 8.29
CA SER A 148 22.26 0.17 7.84
C SER A 148 23.59 0.68 8.39
N GLU A 149 23.86 1.98 8.27
CA GLU A 149 25.08 2.61 8.76
C GLU A 149 25.24 2.54 10.28
N ARG A 150 24.13 2.42 11.01
CA ARG A 150 24.09 2.26 12.47
C ARG A 150 24.06 0.79 12.92
N GLY A 151 24.18 -0.16 12.00
CA GLY A 151 24.18 -1.60 12.30
C GLY A 151 22.82 -2.15 12.71
N LEU A 152 21.73 -1.45 12.38
CA LEU A 152 20.34 -1.76 12.79
C LEU A 152 19.45 -2.21 11.62
N LEU A 153 20.02 -2.52 10.45
CA LEU A 153 19.25 -2.84 9.25
C LEU A 153 18.21 -3.93 9.47
N LEU A 154 18.60 -5.07 10.05
CA LEU A 154 17.69 -6.19 10.28
C LEU A 154 16.59 -5.84 11.30
N ASP A 155 16.95 -5.12 12.36
CA ASP A 155 16.02 -4.66 13.38
C ASP A 155 14.97 -3.70 12.78
N PHE A 156 15.40 -2.80 11.89
CA PHE A 156 14.53 -1.88 11.17
C PHE A 156 13.65 -2.60 10.13
N ILE A 157 14.20 -3.54 9.35
CA ILE A 157 13.41 -4.38 8.43
C ILE A 157 12.35 -5.18 9.19
N GLY A 158 12.68 -5.73 10.36
CA GLY A 158 11.71 -6.36 11.25
C GLY A 158 10.61 -5.37 11.65
N TRP A 159 11.00 -4.21 12.17
CA TRP A 159 10.10 -3.16 12.63
C TRP A 159 9.12 -2.66 11.56
N ILE A 160 9.60 -2.46 10.33
CA ILE A 160 8.73 -2.05 9.21
C ILE A 160 7.91 -3.24 8.68
N SER A 161 8.51 -4.43 8.51
CA SER A 161 7.85 -5.55 7.81
C SER A 161 6.56 -6.03 8.47
N ILE A 162 6.45 -5.93 9.80
CA ILE A 162 5.28 -6.40 10.54
C ILE A 162 3.97 -5.76 10.04
N HIS A 163 3.99 -4.48 9.66
CA HIS A 163 2.84 -3.74 9.13
C HIS A 163 3.05 -3.30 7.67
N GLY A 164 4.29 -2.91 7.35
CA GLY A 164 4.74 -2.36 6.07
C GLY A 164 4.52 -3.31 4.88
N VAL A 165 4.49 -4.63 5.08
CA VAL A 165 4.14 -5.56 3.99
C VAL A 165 2.72 -5.29 3.47
N THR A 166 1.76 -5.08 4.38
CA THR A 166 0.38 -4.75 4.00
C THR A 166 0.28 -3.34 3.45
N GLU A 167 0.99 -2.39 4.05
CA GLU A 167 0.98 -0.99 3.63
C GLU A 167 1.59 -0.79 2.25
N ILE A 168 2.83 -1.25 2.03
CA ILE A 168 3.49 -1.17 0.72
C ILE A 168 2.66 -1.94 -0.33
N GLY A 169 2.12 -3.11 0.03
CA GLY A 169 1.21 -3.85 -0.84
C GLY A 169 -0.03 -3.03 -1.25
N SER A 170 -0.62 -2.30 -0.30
CA SER A 170 -1.77 -1.44 -0.58
C SER A 170 -1.41 -0.25 -1.49
N LEU A 171 -0.22 0.35 -1.34
CA LEU A 171 0.26 1.41 -2.22
C LEU A 171 0.48 0.90 -3.64
N VAL A 172 1.02 -0.32 -3.78
CA VAL A 172 1.16 -1.00 -5.09
C VAL A 172 -0.22 -1.21 -5.73
N VAL A 173 -1.23 -1.64 -4.96
CA VAL A 173 -2.60 -1.83 -5.46
C VAL A 173 -3.26 -0.50 -5.85
N CYS A 174 -3.10 0.57 -5.04
CA CYS A 174 -3.56 1.92 -5.40
C CYS A 174 -2.86 2.42 -6.67
N GLY A 175 -1.56 2.22 -6.76
CA GLY A 175 -0.73 2.51 -7.93
C GLY A 175 -1.25 1.82 -9.18
N ALA A 176 -1.51 0.52 -9.08
CA ALA A 176 -2.09 -0.25 -10.17
C ALA A 176 -3.47 0.27 -10.58
N GLY A 177 -4.32 0.63 -9.62
CA GLY A 177 -5.63 1.25 -9.90
C GLY A 177 -5.50 2.57 -10.65
N GLY A 178 -4.56 3.44 -10.26
CA GLY A 178 -4.26 4.69 -10.95
C GLY A 178 -3.71 4.46 -12.36
N LEU A 179 -2.83 3.47 -12.54
CA LEU A 179 -2.27 3.12 -13.84
C LEU A 179 -3.31 2.49 -14.77
N VAL A 180 -4.28 1.72 -14.24
CA VAL A 180 -5.44 1.26 -15.02
C VAL A 180 -6.25 2.46 -15.52
N ILE A 181 -6.51 3.47 -14.68
CA ILE A 181 -7.19 4.69 -15.13
C ILE A 181 -6.41 5.38 -16.24
N ALA A 182 -5.09 5.56 -16.03
CA ALA A 182 -4.20 6.17 -17.01
C ALA A 182 -4.25 5.44 -18.36
N GLU A 183 -4.13 4.11 -18.35
CA GLU A 183 -4.20 3.26 -19.54
C GLU A 183 -5.49 3.51 -20.32
N LYS A 184 -6.64 3.54 -19.63
CA LYS A 184 -7.95 3.73 -20.29
C LYS A 184 -8.20 5.15 -20.80
N ILE A 185 -7.52 6.15 -20.25
CA ILE A 185 -7.55 7.53 -20.74
C ILE A 185 -6.61 7.72 -21.94
N LEU A 186 -5.40 7.18 -21.86
CA LEU A 186 -4.36 7.33 -22.90
C LEU A 186 -4.65 6.48 -24.14
N PHE A 187 -5.18 5.28 -23.94
CA PHE A 187 -5.45 4.31 -25.01
C PHE A 187 -6.94 3.91 -25.05
N PRO A 188 -7.85 4.84 -25.42
CA PRO A 188 -9.29 4.58 -25.35
C PRO A 188 -9.84 3.74 -26.51
N GLY A 189 -8.99 3.40 -27.49
CA GLY A 189 -9.38 2.64 -28.68
C GLY A 189 -10.48 3.33 -29.46
N ARG A 190 -11.61 2.64 -29.64
CA ARG A 190 -12.78 3.13 -30.41
C ARG A 190 -13.75 4.00 -29.59
N TYR A 191 -13.55 4.12 -28.28
CA TYR A 191 -14.46 4.83 -27.40
C TYR A 191 -13.92 6.24 -27.10
N ALA A 192 -14.81 7.17 -26.75
CA ALA A 192 -14.38 8.42 -26.13
C ALA A 192 -13.75 8.12 -24.76
N ARG A 193 -12.74 8.91 -24.34
CA ARG A 193 -11.98 8.66 -23.09
C ARG A 193 -12.87 8.44 -21.87
N LEU A 194 -13.87 9.31 -21.67
CA LEU A 194 -14.78 9.23 -20.54
C LEU A 194 -15.70 8.00 -20.63
N ALA A 195 -16.14 7.62 -21.83
CA ALA A 195 -16.94 6.41 -22.04
C ALA A 195 -16.12 5.14 -21.81
N ASN A 196 -14.85 5.11 -22.25
CA ASN A 196 -13.94 4.01 -21.98
C ASN A 196 -13.68 3.86 -20.48
N LEU A 197 -13.43 4.98 -19.79
CA LEU A 197 -13.22 5.00 -18.35
C LEU A 197 -14.47 4.53 -17.58
N ALA A 198 -15.66 5.01 -17.96
CA ALA A 198 -16.91 4.57 -17.33
C ALA A 198 -17.13 3.04 -17.48
N ARG A 199 -16.73 2.48 -18.62
CA ARG A 199 -16.87 1.04 -18.91
C ARG A 199 -15.85 0.17 -18.17
N HIS A 200 -14.63 0.67 -17.99
CA HIS A 200 -13.52 -0.10 -17.44
C HIS A 200 -13.12 0.30 -16.00
N GLY A 201 -13.72 1.36 -15.46
CA GLY A 201 -13.40 1.92 -14.15
C GLY A 201 -13.78 1.04 -12.97
N THR A 202 -14.62 0.02 -13.16
CA THR A 202 -14.98 -0.96 -12.12
C THR A 202 -13.77 -1.72 -11.60
N LEU A 203 -12.82 -2.07 -12.47
CA LEU A 203 -11.55 -2.69 -12.08
C LEU A 203 -10.72 -1.75 -11.20
N ALA A 204 -10.55 -0.50 -11.63
CA ALA A 204 -9.81 0.51 -10.89
C ALA A 204 -10.45 0.81 -9.51
N ALA A 205 -11.77 0.94 -9.47
CA ALA A 205 -12.52 1.16 -8.23
C ALA A 205 -12.43 -0.04 -7.27
N ALA A 206 -12.45 -1.27 -7.80
CA ALA A 206 -12.24 -2.48 -7.00
C ALA A 206 -10.84 -2.53 -6.37
N LEU A 207 -9.80 -2.15 -7.12
CA LEU A 207 -8.43 -2.06 -6.60
C LEU A 207 -8.34 -1.00 -5.48
N ALA A 208 -8.86 0.21 -5.72
CA ALA A 208 -8.85 1.28 -4.72
C ALA A 208 -9.61 0.91 -3.44
N GLY A 209 -10.81 0.35 -3.57
CA GLY A 209 -11.61 -0.10 -2.43
C GLY A 209 -10.91 -1.19 -1.62
N GLY A 210 -10.29 -2.16 -2.28
CA GLY A 210 -9.52 -3.20 -1.60
C GLY A 210 -8.24 -2.68 -0.94
N ALA A 211 -7.54 -1.74 -1.56
CA ALA A 211 -6.35 -1.12 -0.99
C ALA A 211 -6.66 -0.32 0.29
N VAL A 212 -7.79 0.40 0.34
CA VAL A 212 -8.25 1.08 1.57
C VAL A 212 -8.48 0.08 2.71
N LEU A 213 -9.06 -1.09 2.42
CA LEU A 213 -9.22 -2.15 3.41
C LEU A 213 -7.88 -2.73 3.87
N MET A 214 -6.92 -2.90 2.96
CA MET A 214 -5.55 -3.29 3.31
C MET A 214 -4.89 -2.28 4.25
N LEU A 215 -4.99 -0.97 3.94
CA LEU A 215 -4.46 0.10 4.79
C LEU A 215 -5.09 0.08 6.18
N PHE A 216 -6.38 -0.19 6.28
CA PHE A 216 -7.06 -0.31 7.57
C PHE A 216 -6.50 -1.48 8.39
N VAL A 217 -6.26 -2.63 7.75
CA VAL A 217 -5.59 -3.77 8.39
C VAL A 217 -4.15 -3.40 8.80
N ALA A 218 -3.40 -2.69 7.95
CA ALA A 218 -2.05 -2.23 8.27
C ALA A 218 -2.02 -1.33 9.52
N GLY A 219 -2.95 -0.37 9.61
CA GLY A 219 -3.07 0.52 10.78
C GLY A 219 -3.37 -0.23 12.08
N ILE A 220 -4.20 -1.28 12.04
CA ILE A 220 -4.45 -2.15 13.21
C ILE A 220 -3.18 -2.90 13.61
N ILE A 221 -2.46 -3.47 12.64
CA ILE A 221 -1.21 -4.19 12.89
C ILE A 221 -0.15 -3.25 13.46
N GLU A 222 -0.08 -2.02 12.96
CA GLU A 222 0.86 -0.99 13.40
C GLU A 222 0.55 -0.43 14.80
N GLY A 223 -0.72 -0.21 15.13
CA GLY A 223 -1.16 0.21 16.45
C GLY A 223 -1.05 -0.87 17.51
N GLY A 224 -1.11 -2.14 17.10
CA GLY A 224 -1.07 -3.30 17.99
C GLY A 224 0.24 -4.06 17.93
N LEU A 225 0.37 -4.93 16.93
CA LEU A 225 1.47 -5.91 16.89
C LEU A 225 2.85 -5.25 16.82
N ARG A 226 3.03 -4.15 16.07
CA ARG A 226 4.31 -3.43 16.03
C ARG A 226 4.75 -2.96 17.43
N GLN A 227 3.80 -2.50 18.23
CA GLN A 227 4.01 -1.96 19.57
C GLN A 227 4.25 -3.07 20.62
N LEU A 228 3.57 -4.21 20.49
CA LEU A 228 3.61 -5.30 21.46
C LEU A 228 4.74 -6.32 21.22
N VAL A 229 5.17 -6.49 19.97
CA VAL A 229 6.18 -7.48 19.60
C VAL A 229 7.56 -6.83 19.67
N GLY A 230 8.31 -7.10 20.74
CA GLY A 230 9.66 -6.56 20.96
C GLY A 230 10.82 -7.41 20.41
N SER A 231 10.55 -8.43 19.60
CA SER A 231 11.57 -9.35 19.07
C SER A 231 11.66 -9.25 17.54
N THR A 232 12.85 -8.94 17.01
CA THR A 232 13.09 -8.82 15.56
C THR A 232 12.74 -10.08 14.78
N PRO A 233 13.17 -11.30 15.19
CA PRO A 233 12.73 -12.54 14.53
C PRO A 233 11.21 -12.72 14.51
N ALA A 234 10.52 -12.36 15.59
CA ALA A 234 9.07 -12.46 15.66
C ALA A 234 8.38 -11.45 14.71
N ARG A 235 8.89 -10.22 14.63
CA ARG A 235 8.40 -9.20 13.69
C ARG A 235 8.57 -9.64 12.23
N LEU A 236 9.74 -10.18 11.88
CA LEU A 236 10.03 -10.73 10.55
C LEU A 236 9.11 -11.91 10.22
N ALA A 237 8.90 -12.83 11.16
CA ALA A 237 8.00 -13.97 10.97
C ALA A 237 6.56 -13.51 10.71
N ILE A 238 6.06 -12.54 11.49
CA ILE A 238 4.73 -11.96 11.27
C ILE A 238 4.66 -11.28 9.91
N GLY A 239 5.64 -10.44 9.55
CA GLY A 239 5.69 -9.79 8.23
C GLY A 239 5.66 -10.80 7.08
N PHE A 240 6.44 -11.87 7.17
CA PHE A 240 6.44 -12.96 6.19
C PHE A 240 5.07 -13.66 6.10
N LEU A 241 4.48 -14.02 7.25
CA LEU A 241 3.16 -14.68 7.31
C LEU A 241 2.06 -13.78 6.74
N THR A 242 2.08 -12.48 7.02
CA THR A 242 1.15 -11.51 6.45
C THR A 242 1.32 -11.40 4.93
N GLY A 243 2.56 -11.39 4.43
CA GLY A 243 2.83 -11.42 2.99
C GLY A 243 2.33 -12.70 2.32
N ALA A 244 2.61 -13.85 2.93
CA ALA A 244 2.13 -15.15 2.46
C ALA A 244 0.60 -15.22 2.46
N PHE A 245 -0.05 -14.67 3.49
CA PHE A 245 -1.51 -14.55 3.57
C PHE A 245 -2.07 -13.73 2.39
N TRP A 246 -1.54 -12.54 2.12
CA TRP A 246 -2.00 -11.71 1.00
C TRP A 246 -1.79 -12.40 -0.33
N MET A 247 -0.64 -13.06 -0.52
CA MET A 247 -0.37 -13.80 -1.75
C MET A 247 -1.34 -14.97 -1.94
N ALA A 248 -1.55 -15.79 -0.90
CA ALA A 248 -2.52 -16.88 -0.94
C ALA A 248 -3.95 -16.36 -1.22
N TYR A 249 -4.33 -15.26 -0.58
CA TYR A 249 -5.62 -14.61 -0.79
C TYR A 249 -5.79 -14.13 -2.24
N PHE A 250 -4.82 -13.43 -2.81
CA PHE A 250 -4.87 -12.96 -4.20
C PHE A 250 -4.76 -14.08 -5.24
N LEU A 251 -4.20 -15.24 -4.88
CA LEU A 251 -4.16 -16.43 -5.74
C LEU A 251 -5.39 -17.34 -5.60
N SER A 252 -6.18 -17.19 -4.54
CA SER A 252 -7.39 -17.99 -4.29
C SER A 252 -8.51 -17.77 -5.31
N ASN A 253 -9.44 -18.72 -5.43
CA ASN A 253 -10.63 -18.61 -6.28
C ASN A 253 -10.33 -18.31 -7.76
N ARG A 254 -9.33 -19.00 -8.33
CA ARG A 254 -9.17 -19.06 -9.80
C ARG A 254 -10.41 -19.76 -10.35
N GLU A 255 -11.26 -19.03 -11.07
CA GLU A 255 -12.25 -19.70 -11.90
C GLU A 255 -11.48 -20.51 -12.94
N SER A 256 -11.68 -21.82 -12.93
CA SER A 256 -11.22 -22.69 -14.00
C SER A 256 -11.90 -22.17 -15.27
N THR A 257 -11.13 -21.58 -16.18
CA THR A 257 -11.56 -21.37 -17.55
C THR A 257 -11.72 -22.74 -18.19
N GLY A 258 -12.85 -23.40 -17.90
CA GLY A 258 -13.28 -24.59 -18.62
C GLY A 258 -13.44 -24.17 -20.07
N HIS A 259 -12.47 -24.56 -20.90
CA HIS A 259 -12.66 -24.58 -22.34
C HIS A 259 -13.82 -25.56 -22.60
N GLY A 260 -15.02 -25.02 -22.79
CA GLY A 260 -16.08 -25.78 -23.45
C GLY A 260 -15.58 -26.21 -24.83
N PRO A 261 -15.87 -27.43 -25.28
CA PRO A 261 -15.41 -27.89 -26.57
C PRO A 261 -15.94 -26.96 -27.66
N ALA A 262 -15.03 -26.45 -28.48
CA ALA A 262 -15.41 -25.84 -29.75
C ALA A 262 -16.09 -26.93 -30.59
N THR A 263 -17.38 -26.74 -30.85
CA THR A 263 -18.12 -27.49 -31.87
C THR A 263 -17.57 -27.18 -33.24
#